data_AF-A0A447TVE0-F1
#
_entry.id   AF-A0A447TVE0-F1
#
_cell.length_a   1.000
_cell.length_b   1.000
_cell.length_c   1.000
_cell.angle_alpha   90.00
_cell.angle_beta   90.00
_cell.angle_gamma   90.00
#
_symmetry.space_group_name_H-M   'P 1'
#
loop_
_entity.id
_entity.type
_entity.pdbx_description
1 polymer ?
#
loop_
_entity_poly.entity_id
_entity_poly.type
_entity_poly.pdbx_seq_one_letter_code
_entity_poly.pdbx_strand_id
1 'polypeptide(L)'
;MIGNFQGPGIAGKVQFGSGWWFNDQKDGMLRQLEQLSQMGLLSQFVGMLTDSRSFLSYTRHEYFRRILCNLLGQWAQDGEIPDDEAMLSRMVQDICFNNAQRYFTIK
;
A
#
# COMPACT_ATOMS: atom_id res chain seq x y z
N MET A 1 1.84 8.30 16.87
CA MET A 1 1.86 7.80 15.47
C MET A 1 1.02 6.53 15.37
N ILE A 2 0.53 6.15 14.19
CA ILE A 2 -0.32 4.96 14.00
C ILE A 2 0.32 3.66 14.52
N GLY A 3 1.65 3.57 14.47
CA GLY A 3 2.42 2.45 15.06
C GLY A 3 2.27 2.31 16.57
N ASN A 4 1.83 3.37 17.28
CA ASN A 4 1.66 3.34 18.73
C ASN A 4 0.32 2.72 19.17
N PHE A 5 -0.60 2.48 18.22
CA PHE A 5 -1.94 1.97 18.50
C PHE A 5 -2.15 0.52 18.03
N GLN A 6 -1.04 -0.20 17.83
CA GLN A 6 -1.07 -1.62 17.51
C GLN A 6 -1.41 -2.44 18.76
N GLY A 7 -1.99 -3.62 18.56
CA GLY A 7 -2.36 -4.53 19.64
C GLY A 7 -2.55 -5.95 19.10
N PRO A 8 -2.73 -6.94 20.00
CA PRO A 8 -2.93 -8.31 19.60
C PRO A 8 -4.22 -8.50 18.79
N GLY A 9 -4.19 -9.44 17.84
CA GLY A 9 -5.37 -9.93 17.12
C GLY A 9 -5.66 -9.30 15.75
N ILE A 10 -5.42 -7.99 15.57
CA ILE A 10 -5.71 -7.29 14.31
C ILE A 10 -4.43 -6.64 13.79
N ALA A 11 -3.90 -7.16 12.67
CA ALA A 11 -2.78 -6.56 11.98
C ALA A 11 -3.16 -5.19 11.42
N GLY A 12 -2.35 -4.16 11.69
CA GLY A 12 -2.65 -2.80 11.27
C GLY A 12 -3.99 -2.30 11.83
N LYS A 13 -4.21 -2.45 13.14
CA LYS A 13 -5.47 -2.07 13.82
C LYS A 13 -5.91 -0.64 13.49
N VAL A 14 -4.95 0.26 13.35
CA VAL A 14 -5.14 1.60 12.77
C VAL A 14 -4.38 1.64 11.44
N GLN A 15 -5.11 1.95 10.37
CA GLN A 15 -4.59 2.03 9.02
C GLN A 15 -4.16 3.46 8.67
N PHE A 16 -3.06 3.58 7.93
CA PHE A 16 -2.75 4.82 7.23
C PHE A 16 -3.63 4.88 5.99
N GLY A 17 -4.38 5.96 5.80
CA GLY A 17 -5.12 6.18 4.56
C GLY A 17 -4.19 6.31 3.35
N SER A 18 -4.72 5.97 2.18
CA SER A 18 -4.04 6.23 0.91
C SER A 18 -3.87 7.73 0.65
N GLY A 19 -2.95 8.09 -0.26
CA GLY A 19 -2.94 9.45 -0.82
C GLY A 19 -4.33 9.84 -1.31
N TRP A 20 -4.92 10.87 -0.71
CA TRP A 20 -6.31 11.27 -0.97
C TRP A 20 -6.38 12.59 -1.72
N TRP A 21 -7.32 12.68 -2.66
CA TRP A 21 -7.63 13.86 -3.44
C TRP A 21 -6.39 14.41 -4.16
N PHE A 22 -5.86 15.56 -3.73
CA PHE A 22 -4.65 16.16 -4.33
C PHE A 22 -3.38 15.33 -4.14
N ASN A 23 -3.37 14.41 -3.18
CA ASN A 23 -2.28 13.47 -2.94
C ASN A 23 -2.43 12.16 -3.72
N ASP A 24 -3.55 11.94 -4.42
CA ASP A 24 -3.77 10.78 -5.29
C ASP A 24 -3.06 10.94 -6.66
N GLN A 25 -1.76 11.21 -6.59
CA GLN A 25 -0.84 11.40 -7.72
C GLN A 25 0.51 10.80 -7.34
N LYS A 26 1.36 10.45 -8.34
CA LYS A 26 2.59 9.67 -8.11
C LYS A 26 3.44 10.13 -6.94
N ASP A 27 3.76 11.42 -6.86
CA ASP A 27 4.62 11.97 -5.82
C ASP A 27 3.95 11.93 -4.43
N GLY A 28 2.64 12.13 -4.35
CA GLY A 28 1.86 11.96 -3.12
C GLY A 28 1.79 10.51 -2.66
N MET A 29 1.58 9.58 -3.60
CA MET A 29 1.61 8.14 -3.33
C MET A 29 2.97 7.68 -2.84
N LEU A 30 4.05 8.11 -3.49
CA LEU A 30 5.42 7.74 -3.11
C LEU A 30 5.74 8.22 -1.69
N ARG A 31 5.48 9.50 -1.38
CA ARG A 31 5.67 10.01 -0.02
C ARG A 31 4.84 9.25 1.01
N GLN A 32 3.58 8.95 0.70
CA GLN A 32 2.72 8.20 1.63
C GLN A 32 3.24 6.78 1.88
N LEU A 33 3.70 6.08 0.84
CA LEU A 33 4.26 4.74 0.95
C LEU A 33 5.57 4.73 1.74
N GLU A 34 6.45 5.71 1.51
CA GLU A 34 7.70 5.89 2.25
C GLU A 34 7.45 6.21 3.73
N GLN A 35 6.53 7.14 4.03
CA GLN A 35 6.19 7.46 5.42
C GLN A 35 5.55 6.25 6.13
N LEU A 36 4.76 5.44 5.42
CA LEU A 36 4.20 4.22 5.98
C LEU A 36 5.26 3.13 6.21
N SER A 37 6.26 3.00 5.34
CA SER A 37 7.35 2.04 5.55
C SER A 37 8.24 2.42 6.73
N GLN A 38 8.46 3.73 6.95
CA GLN A 38 9.27 4.24 8.06
C GLN A 38 8.58 4.15 9.42
N MET A 39 7.26 4.42 9.47
CA MET A 39 6.52 4.61 10.73
C MET A 39 5.44 3.55 10.99
N GLY A 40 5.36 2.52 10.16
CA GLY A 40 4.35 1.47 10.23
C GLY A 40 4.76 0.18 9.50
N LEU A 41 3.77 -0.62 9.12
CA LEU A 41 3.98 -1.89 8.41
C LEU A 41 3.37 -1.78 7.01
N LEU A 42 4.21 -1.45 6.02
CA LEU A 42 3.76 -1.31 4.63
C LEU A 42 3.09 -2.57 4.10
N SER A 43 3.57 -3.76 4.50
CA SER A 43 2.98 -5.04 4.10
C SER A 43 1.53 -5.24 4.56
N GLN A 44 1.07 -4.47 5.55
CA GLN A 44 -0.30 -4.51 6.07
C GLN A 44 -1.18 -3.37 5.54
N PHE A 45 -0.66 -2.55 4.62
CA PHE A 45 -1.43 -1.47 4.02
C PHE A 45 -2.64 -2.01 3.25
N VAL A 46 -3.81 -1.41 3.46
CA VAL A 46 -5.07 -1.80 2.80
C VAL A 46 -5.20 -1.31 1.36
N GLY A 47 -4.17 -0.66 0.81
CA GLY A 47 -4.09 -0.31 -0.60
C GLY A 47 -4.77 1.00 -0.96
N MET A 48 -4.92 1.21 -2.27
CA MET A 48 -5.45 2.45 -2.86
C MET A 48 -6.95 2.36 -3.16
N LEU A 49 -7.65 3.47 -2.99
CA LEU A 49 -9.03 3.69 -3.45
C LEU A 49 -9.05 4.84 -4.45
N THR A 50 -9.98 4.83 -5.40
CA THR A 50 -10.01 5.85 -6.47
C THR A 50 -10.73 7.14 -6.08
N ASP A 51 -11.65 7.08 -5.11
CA ASP A 51 -12.58 8.16 -4.75
C ASP A 51 -13.21 8.88 -5.97
N SER A 52 -13.38 8.14 -7.08
CA SER A 52 -13.78 8.73 -8.35
C SER A 52 -15.27 8.62 -8.59
N ARG A 53 -15.83 9.66 -9.21
CA ARG A 53 -17.20 9.69 -9.74
C ARG A 53 -17.27 9.26 -11.21
N SER A 54 -16.14 8.89 -11.79
CA SER A 54 -16.02 8.45 -13.19
C SER A 54 -15.58 6.99 -13.25
N PHE A 55 -16.38 6.15 -13.91
CA PHE A 55 -16.08 4.73 -14.11
C PHE A 55 -14.77 4.49 -14.86
N LEU A 56 -14.34 5.40 -15.74
CA LEU A 56 -13.07 5.23 -16.47
C LEU A 56 -11.83 5.43 -15.57
N SER A 57 -12.02 5.93 -14.34
CA SER A 57 -10.93 6.18 -13.39
C SER A 57 -10.45 4.93 -12.66
N TYR A 58 -11.06 3.76 -12.85
CA TYR A 58 -10.56 2.50 -12.27
C TYR A 58 -9.14 2.14 -12.75
N THR A 59 -8.71 2.71 -13.88
CA THR A 59 -7.31 2.69 -14.35
C THR A 59 -6.32 3.25 -13.31
N ARG A 60 -6.76 4.04 -12.33
CA ARG A 60 -5.91 4.51 -11.22
C ARG A 60 -5.40 3.38 -10.32
N HIS A 61 -6.13 2.27 -10.19
CA HIS A 61 -5.59 1.11 -9.48
C HIS A 61 -4.36 0.53 -10.18
N GLU A 62 -4.38 0.46 -11.51
CA GLU A 62 -3.23 0.03 -12.30
C GLU A 62 -2.06 1.03 -12.19
N TYR A 63 -2.37 2.32 -12.19
CA TYR A 63 -1.38 3.37 -11.94
C TYR A 63 -0.70 3.20 -10.56
N PHE A 64 -1.47 3.00 -9.49
CA PHE A 64 -0.96 2.73 -8.16
C PHE A 64 -0.10 1.46 -8.10
N ARG A 65 -0.57 0.35 -8.70
CA ARG A 65 0.17 -0.92 -8.76
C ARG A 65 1.56 -0.75 -9.37
N ARG A 66 1.65 -0.01 -10.48
CA ARG A 66 2.94 0.28 -11.14
C ARG A 66 3.86 1.10 -10.24
N ILE A 67 3.32 2.09 -9.53
CA ILE A 67 4.11 2.91 -8.61
C ILE A 67 4.64 2.05 -7.44
N LEU A 68 3.79 1.20 -6.86
CA LEU A 68 4.18 0.28 -5.80
C LEU A 68 5.27 -0.70 -6.27
N CYS A 69 5.08 -1.36 -7.42
CA CYS A 69 6.07 -2.29 -7.95
C CYS A 69 7.40 -1.60 -8.27
N ASN A 70 7.37 -0.39 -8.84
CA ASN A 70 8.60 0.37 -9.10
C ASN A 70 9.33 0.74 -7.80
N LEU A 71 8.60 1.16 -6.77
CA LEU A 71 9.17 1.49 -5.47
C LEU A 71 9.85 0.27 -4.83
N LEU A 72 9.13 -0.86 -4.76
CA LEU A 72 9.65 -2.09 -4.18
C LEU A 72 10.83 -2.65 -4.98
N GLY A 73 10.74 -2.63 -6.31
CA GLY A 73 11.83 -3.07 -7.19
C GLY A 73 13.09 -2.22 -7.02
N GLN A 74 12.93 -0.90 -6.88
CA GLN A 74 14.05 0.00 -6.62
C GLN A 74 14.70 -0.30 -5.26
N TRP A 75 13.90 -0.43 -4.19
CA TRP A 75 14.42 -0.79 -2.86
C TRP A 75 15.13 -2.14 -2.85
N ALA A 76 14.64 -3.13 -3.61
CA ALA A 76 15.31 -4.42 -3.73
C ALA A 76 16.66 -4.29 -4.46
N GLN A 77 16.68 -3.57 -5.59
CA GLN A 77 17.90 -3.31 -6.36
C GLN A 77 18.96 -2.54 -5.55
N ASP A 78 18.53 -1.60 -4.72
CA ASP A 78 19.41 -0.78 -3.87
C ASP A 78 19.86 -1.54 -2.61
N GLY A 79 19.32 -2.74 -2.36
CA GLY A 79 19.63 -3.56 -1.19
C GLY A 79 18.98 -3.07 0.11
N GLU A 80 17.98 -2.19 0.03
CA GLU A 80 17.19 -1.73 1.18
C GLU A 80 16.24 -2.81 1.70
N ILE A 81 15.75 -3.68 0.81
CA ILE A 81 14.93 -4.85 1.13
C ILE A 81 15.47 -6.10 0.41
N PRO A 82 15.14 -7.32 0.89
CA PRO A 82 15.52 -8.54 0.19
C PRO A 82 14.98 -8.61 -1.24
N ASP A 83 15.87 -8.91 -2.19
CA ASP A 83 15.52 -9.25 -3.57
C ASP A 83 14.97 -10.69 -3.67
N ASP A 84 13.78 -10.89 -3.09
CA ASP A 84 13.04 -12.15 -3.09
C ASP A 84 11.71 -11.96 -3.82
N GLU A 85 11.64 -12.45 -5.06
CA GLU A 85 10.46 -12.33 -5.92
C GLU A 85 9.20 -12.92 -5.28
N ALA A 86 9.30 -14.03 -4.54
CA ALA A 86 8.15 -14.67 -3.91
C ALA A 86 7.61 -13.80 -2.76
N MET A 87 8.50 -13.21 -1.95
CA MET A 87 8.12 -12.27 -0.90
C MET A 87 7.50 -10.99 -1.48
N LEU A 88 8.15 -10.39 -2.48
CA LEU A 88 7.72 -9.11 -3.08
C LEU A 88 6.40 -9.25 -3.82
N SER A 89 6.23 -10.31 -4.62
CA SER A 89 4.98 -10.58 -5.33
C SER A 89 3.82 -10.81 -4.36
N ARG A 90 4.06 -11.51 -3.25
CA ARG A 90 3.06 -11.68 -2.18
C ARG A 90 2.69 -10.36 -1.52
N MET A 91 3.67 -9.51 -1.22
CA MET A 91 3.41 -8.18 -0.65
C MET A 91 2.57 -7.31 -1.59
N VAL A 92 2.86 -7.32 -2.88
CA VAL A 92 2.06 -6.60 -3.89
C VAL A 92 0.63 -7.14 -3.93
N GLN A 93 0.43 -8.46 -3.97
CA GLN A 93 -0.91 -9.07 -3.94
C GLN A 93 -1.69 -8.71 -2.67
N ASP A 94 -1.00 -8.74 -1.52
CA ASP A 94 -1.59 -8.39 -0.24
C ASP A 94 -2.03 -6.93 -0.22
N ILE A 95 -1.16 -5.99 -0.59
CA ILE A 95 -1.49 -4.55 -0.62
C ILE A 95 -2.58 -4.24 -1.66
N CYS A 96 -2.57 -4.91 -2.80
CA CYS A 96 -3.50 -4.60 -3.89
C CYS A 96 -4.87 -5.26 -3.75
N PHE A 97 -5.01 -6.26 -2.86
CA PHE A 97 -6.29 -6.95 -2.67
C PHE A 97 -6.45 -7.60 -1.31
N ASN A 98 -5.57 -8.55 -0.93
CA ASN A 98 -5.88 -9.45 0.19
C ASN A 98 -5.97 -8.73 1.54
N ASN A 99 -5.20 -7.66 1.76
CA ASN A 99 -5.27 -6.85 2.97
C ASN A 99 -6.63 -6.18 3.10
N ALA A 100 -7.13 -5.56 2.03
CA ALA A 100 -8.45 -4.95 2.00
C ALA A 100 -9.55 -5.99 2.25
N GLN A 101 -9.46 -7.16 1.60
CA GLN A 101 -10.41 -8.25 1.80
C GLN A 101 -10.46 -8.70 3.27
N ARG A 102 -9.29 -8.96 3.88
CA ARG A 102 -9.17 -9.36 5.28
C ARG A 102 -9.66 -8.27 6.23
N TYR A 103 -9.27 -7.02 6.01
CA TYR A 103 -9.55 -5.91 6.90
C TYR A 103 -11.02 -5.51 6.88
N PHE A 104 -11.64 -5.43 5.69
CA PHE A 104 -13.04 -5.06 5.54
C PHE A 104 -13.99 -6.27 5.60
N THR A 105 -13.46 -7.48 5.81
CA THR A 105 -14.24 -8.72 5.89
C THR A 105 -15.13 -8.96 4.65
N ILE A 106 -14.62 -8.58 3.47
CA ILE A 106 -15.34 -8.71 2.20
C ILE A 106 -15.38 -10.19 1.82
N LYS A 107 -16.60 -10.72 1.63
CA LYS A 107 -16.85 -12.11 1.24
C LYS A 107 -16.73 -12.30 -0.26
#